data_AF-A0A5R2MWN8-F1
#
_entry.id   AF-A0A5R2MWN8-F1
#
_cell.length_a   1.000
_cell.length_b   1.000
_cell.length_c   1.000
_cell.angle_alpha   90.00
_cell.angle_beta   90.00
_cell.angle_gamma   90.00
#
_symmetry.space_group_name_H-M   'P 1'
#
loop_
_entity.id
_entity.type
_entity.pdbx_description
1 polymer ?
#
loop_
_entity_poly.entity_id
_entity_poly.type
_entity_poly.pdbx_seq_one_letter_code
_entity_poly.pdbx_strand_id
1 'polypeptide(L)'
;GDLLSYKGIAEGTENSNFLLHTSSGSYILTLYEKRVEKADLPFFLGLMGHLANKGVSCPLPVTAHDGSVIGTLAGRPAVIITFLEGLSLRRPAATHCAEVGKALAALHLAGAD
;
A
#
# COMPACT_ATOMS: atom_id res chain seq x y z
N GLY A 1 13.38 -11.21 6.38
CA GLY A 1 13.22 -12.64 6.70
C GLY A 1 13.03 -13.44 5.43
N ASP A 2 12.75 -14.72 5.58
CA ASP A 2 12.56 -15.66 4.47
C ASP A 2 11.10 -15.67 4.02
N LEU A 3 10.86 -15.83 2.71
CA LEU A 3 9.52 -15.99 2.16
C LEU A 3 8.98 -17.37 2.53
N LEU A 4 7.83 -17.41 3.20
CA LEU A 4 7.16 -18.64 3.60
C LEU A 4 6.03 -19.00 2.63
N SER A 5 5.25 -18.00 2.20
CA SER A 5 4.21 -18.18 1.19
C SER A 5 3.83 -16.86 0.52
N TYR A 6 3.16 -16.95 -0.63
CA TYR A 6 2.54 -15.81 -1.29
C TYR A 6 1.20 -16.19 -1.90
N LYS A 7 0.28 -15.24 -2.00
CA LYS A 7 -1.05 -15.45 -2.61
C LYS A 7 -1.47 -14.20 -3.38
N GLY A 8 -1.95 -14.39 -4.62
CA GLY A 8 -2.55 -13.31 -5.39
C GLY A 8 -3.86 -12.82 -4.76
N ILE A 9 -4.05 -11.50 -4.77
CA ILE A 9 -5.26 -10.83 -4.29
C ILE A 9 -6.09 -10.46 -5.54
N ALA A 10 -7.27 -11.06 -5.66
CA ALA A 10 -8.16 -10.83 -6.80
C ALA A 10 -8.99 -9.53 -6.66
N GLU A 11 -8.98 -8.89 -5.49
CA GLU A 11 -9.66 -7.62 -5.26
C GLU A 11 -8.75 -6.47 -5.76
N GLY A 12 -9.10 -5.92 -6.93
CA GLY A 12 -8.36 -4.84 -7.58
C GLY A 12 -8.60 -4.85 -9.10
N THR A 13 -8.72 -3.67 -9.71
CA THR A 13 -9.04 -3.57 -11.15
C THR A 13 -7.83 -3.27 -12.02
N GLU A 14 -6.76 -2.73 -11.43
CA GLU A 14 -5.63 -2.17 -12.19
C GLU A 14 -4.28 -2.80 -11.87
N ASN A 15 -3.93 -3.04 -10.61
CA ASN A 15 -2.60 -3.56 -10.25
C ASN A 15 -2.66 -5.03 -9.84
N SER A 16 -1.59 -5.76 -10.13
CA SER A 16 -1.40 -7.13 -9.64
C SER A 16 -0.87 -7.07 -8.20
N ASN A 17 -1.71 -7.47 -7.23
CA ASN A 17 -1.36 -7.46 -5.80
C ASN A 17 -1.16 -8.88 -5.25
N PHE A 18 -0.16 -9.06 -4.40
CA PHE A 18 0.16 -10.32 -3.75
C PHE A 18 0.35 -10.11 -2.25
N LEU A 19 -0.33 -10.91 -1.44
CA LEU A 19 -0.02 -11.03 -0.02
C LEU A 19 1.22 -11.91 0.14
N LEU A 20 2.25 -11.38 0.78
CA LEU A 20 3.45 -12.11 1.16
C LEU A 20 3.37 -12.48 2.64
N HIS A 21 3.73 -13.70 2.97
CA HIS A 21 4.01 -14.13 4.34
C HIS A 21 5.47 -14.51 4.45
N THR A 22 6.16 -13.87 5.39
CA THR A 22 7.58 -14.08 5.64
C THR A 22 7.81 -14.46 7.10
N SER A 23 9.01 -14.95 7.42
CA SER A 23 9.41 -15.16 8.82
C SER A 23 9.48 -13.88 9.65
N SER A 24 9.42 -12.70 9.00
CA SER A 24 9.47 -11.38 9.62
C SER A 24 8.15 -10.60 9.52
N GLY A 25 7.04 -11.26 9.21
CA GLY A 25 5.72 -10.64 9.11
C GLY A 25 5.12 -10.67 7.70
N SER A 26 3.99 -9.98 7.54
CA SER A 26 3.20 -9.95 6.31
C SER A 26 3.37 -8.63 5.56
N TYR A 27 3.37 -8.72 4.23
CA TYR A 27 3.59 -7.58 3.34
C TYR A 27 2.68 -7.69 2.12
N ILE A 28 2.47 -6.58 1.42
CA ILE A 28 1.84 -6.57 0.11
C ILE A 28 2.90 -6.27 -0.94
N LEU A 29 2.99 -7.10 -1.97
CA LEU A 29 3.73 -6.83 -3.19
C LEU A 29 2.76 -6.35 -4.25
N THR A 30 3.00 -5.16 -4.78
CA THR A 30 2.22 -4.56 -5.88
C THR A 30 3.09 -4.46 -7.12
N LEU A 31 2.63 -5.05 -8.22
CA LEU A 31 3.19 -4.84 -9.56
C LEU A 31 2.27 -3.87 -10.28
N TYR A 32 2.83 -2.73 -10.69
CA TYR A 32 2.09 -1.66 -11.35
C TYR A 32 1.92 -1.99 -12.83
N GLU A 33 0.67 -1.95 -13.29
CA GLU A 33 0.35 -2.13 -14.71
C GLU A 33 0.49 -0.80 -15.47
N LYS A 34 0.35 -0.87 -16.81
CA LYS A 34 0.67 0.21 -17.76
C LYS A 34 -0.02 1.56 -17.56
N ARG A 35 -0.98 1.68 -16.63
CA ARG A 35 -1.70 2.94 -16.38
C ARG A 35 -0.96 3.90 -15.44
N VAL A 36 0.03 3.40 -14.70
CA VAL A 36 0.85 4.23 -13.81
C VAL A 36 2.23 4.41 -14.42
N GLU A 37 2.58 5.64 -14.75
CA GLU A 37 3.93 5.95 -15.21
C GLU A 37 4.89 5.75 -14.04
N LYS A 38 6.03 5.07 -14.29
CA LYS A 38 7.03 4.80 -13.25
C LYS A 38 7.51 6.10 -12.57
N ALA A 39 7.49 7.21 -13.30
CA ALA A 39 7.87 8.54 -12.81
C ALA A 39 6.93 9.11 -11.73
N ASP A 40 5.69 8.60 -11.62
CA ASP A 40 4.71 9.04 -10.62
C ASP A 40 4.84 8.27 -9.30
N LEU A 41 5.45 7.08 -9.32
CA LEU A 41 5.63 6.25 -8.12
C LEU A 41 6.33 6.97 -6.96
N PRO A 42 7.41 7.76 -7.18
CA PRO A 42 8.03 8.52 -6.10
C PRO A 42 7.04 9.45 -5.38
N PHE A 43 6.10 10.07 -6.10
CA PHE A 43 5.08 10.92 -5.48
C PHE A 43 4.13 10.09 -4.61
N PHE A 44 3.57 8.99 -5.11
CA PHE A 44 2.63 8.16 -4.35
C PHE A 44 3.27 7.57 -3.09
N LEU A 45 4.50 7.08 -3.19
CA LEU A 45 5.22 6.48 -2.07
C LEU A 45 5.67 7.55 -1.07
N GLY A 46 6.08 8.72 -1.56
CA GLY A 46 6.38 9.89 -0.72
C GLY A 46 5.16 10.37 0.05
N LEU A 47 3.99 10.43 -0.60
CA LEU A 47 2.73 10.80 0.02
C LEU A 47 2.33 9.80 1.12
N MET A 48 2.47 8.49 0.88
CA MET A 48 2.24 7.47 1.92
C MET A 48 3.14 7.70 3.15
N GLY A 49 4.45 7.89 2.93
CA GLY A 49 5.38 8.17 4.02
C GLY A 49 5.05 9.47 4.76
N HIS A 50 4.70 10.53 4.02
CA HIS A 50 4.30 11.81 4.59
C HIS A 50 3.06 11.69 5.50
N LEU A 51 2.00 11.03 5.00
CA LEU A 51 0.75 10.85 5.74
C LEU A 51 0.95 9.97 6.97
N ALA A 52 1.74 8.89 6.87
CA ALA A 52 2.08 8.02 7.99
C ALA A 52 2.78 8.79 9.11
N ASN A 53 3.76 9.64 8.76
CA ASN A 53 4.49 10.47 9.71
C ASN A 53 3.58 11.47 10.44
N LYS A 54 2.43 11.81 9.86
CA LYS A 54 1.39 12.66 10.46
C LYS A 54 0.27 11.87 11.16
N GLY A 55 0.46 10.58 11.37
CA GLY A 55 -0.46 9.73 12.14
C GLY A 55 -1.63 9.16 11.34
N VAL A 56 -1.65 9.32 10.01
CA VAL A 56 -2.64 8.64 9.17
C VAL A 56 -2.23 7.17 9.03
N SER A 57 -3.13 6.26 9.38
CA SER A 57 -2.90 4.83 9.19
C SER A 57 -2.87 4.50 7.69
N CYS A 58 -1.67 4.35 7.14
CA CYS A 58 -1.43 4.01 5.75
C CYS A 58 -0.27 3.02 5.63
N PRO A 59 -0.26 2.17 4.59
CA PRO A 59 0.81 1.24 4.38
C PRO A 59 2.10 2.00 4.04
N LEU A 60 3.23 1.47 4.49
CA LEU A 60 4.54 2.08 4.31
C LEU A 60 5.38 1.29 3.30
N PRO A 61 6.08 1.96 2.38
CA PRO A 61 7.05 1.30 1.51
C PRO A 61 8.17 0.63 2.30
N VAL A 62 8.50 -0.59 1.94
CA VAL A 62 9.66 -1.31 2.46
C VAL A 62 10.88 -0.97 1.60
N THR A 63 11.95 -0.52 2.25
CA THR A 63 13.22 -0.22 1.57
C THR A 63 14.02 -1.52 1.40
N ALA A 64 14.47 -1.79 0.19
CA ALA A 64 15.32 -2.92 -0.14
C ALA A 64 16.74 -2.74 0.41
N HIS A 65 17.53 -3.82 0.44
CA HIS A 65 18.90 -3.80 0.96
C HIS A 65 19.85 -2.86 0.20
N ASP A 66 19.55 -2.56 -1.07
CA ASP A 66 20.29 -1.61 -1.89
C ASP A 66 19.82 -0.15 -1.72
N GLY A 67 18.88 0.10 -0.80
CA GLY A 67 18.30 1.41 -0.55
C GLY A 67 17.17 1.80 -1.51
N SER A 68 16.85 0.97 -2.50
CA SER A 68 15.76 1.23 -3.43
C SER A 68 14.39 0.88 -2.80
N VAL A 69 13.36 1.62 -3.20
CA VAL A 69 11.97 1.30 -2.84
C VAL A 69 11.21 0.72 -4.04
N ILE A 70 11.54 1.19 -5.24
CA ILE A 70 10.90 0.78 -6.49
C ILE A 70 11.83 -0.20 -7.21
N GLY A 71 11.44 -1.47 -7.21
CA GLY A 71 12.11 -2.53 -7.97
C GLY A 71 11.46 -2.79 -9.33
N THR A 72 11.89 -3.87 -9.98
CA THR A 72 11.25 -4.40 -11.20
C THR A 72 11.06 -5.90 -11.04
N LEU A 73 9.86 -6.40 -11.33
CA LEU A 73 9.55 -7.83 -11.31
C LEU A 73 8.67 -8.20 -12.50
N ALA A 74 9.03 -9.28 -13.21
CA ALA A 74 8.34 -9.70 -14.43
C ALA A 74 8.15 -8.56 -15.44
N GLY A 75 9.17 -7.71 -15.60
CA GLY A 75 9.18 -6.55 -16.50
C GLY A 75 8.32 -5.36 -16.07
N ARG A 76 7.75 -5.36 -14.86
CA ARG A 76 6.88 -4.30 -14.34
C ARG A 76 7.49 -3.62 -13.12
N PRO A 77 7.26 -2.32 -12.89
CA PRO A 77 7.60 -1.68 -11.62
C PRO A 77 6.95 -2.42 -10.45
N ALA A 78 7.71 -2.67 -9.39
CA ALA A 78 7.27 -3.44 -8.24
C ALA A 78 7.62 -2.74 -6.93
N VAL A 79 6.69 -2.72 -5.99
CA VAL A 79 6.88 -2.15 -4.64
C VAL A 79 6.38 -3.15 -3.61
N ILE A 80 7.12 -3.28 -2.51
CA ILE A 80 6.67 -3.99 -1.31
C ILE A 80 6.24 -2.93 -0.28
N ILE A 81 5.06 -3.10 0.29
CA ILE A 81 4.53 -2.24 1.36
C ILE A 81 4.15 -3.08 2.58
N THR A 82 4.11 -2.46 3.76
CA THR A 82 3.65 -3.11 4.99
C THR A 82 2.18 -3.54 4.87
N PHE A 83 1.85 -4.68 5.49
CA PHE A 83 0.47 -5.12 5.59
C PHE A 83 -0.26 -4.34 6.69
N LEU A 84 -1.44 -3.79 6.38
CA LEU A 84 -2.34 -3.22 7.38
C LEU A 84 -3.38 -4.28 7.77
N GLU A 85 -3.47 -4.57 9.06
CA GLU A 85 -4.51 -5.46 9.57
C GLU A 85 -5.89 -4.81 9.46
N GLY A 86 -6.88 -5.61 9.09
CA GLY A 86 -8.25 -5.15 8.89
C GLY A 86 -8.93 -5.89 7.75
N LEU A 87 -10.23 -5.68 7.62
CA LEU A 87 -11.06 -6.28 6.58
C LEU A 87 -11.95 -5.20 5.97
N SER A 88 -12.07 -5.24 4.64
CA SER A 88 -13.06 -4.42 3.94
C SER A 88 -14.47 -4.90 4.26
N LEU A 89 -15.34 -3.99 4.68
CA LEU A 89 -16.72 -4.31 5.08
C LEU A 89 -17.61 -4.45 3.84
N ARG A 90 -18.12 -5.65 3.59
CA ARG A 90 -19.03 -5.93 2.45
C ARG A 90 -20.41 -5.29 2.58
N ARG A 91 -20.85 -5.02 3.81
CA ARG A 91 -22.15 -4.39 4.11
C ARG A 91 -21.92 -3.26 5.12
N PRO A 92 -21.48 -2.08 4.66
CA PRO A 92 -21.25 -0.95 5.56
C PRO A 92 -22.58 -0.47 6.17
N ALA A 93 -22.50 0.07 7.39
CA ALA A 93 -23.58 0.74 8.08
C ALA A 93 -23.28 2.24 8.11
N ALA A 94 -24.27 3.07 8.45
CA ALA A 94 -24.10 4.53 8.50
C ALA A 94 -22.94 4.96 9.43
N THR A 95 -22.71 4.23 10.53
CA THR A 95 -21.57 4.45 11.43
C THR A 95 -20.23 4.24 10.73
N HIS A 96 -20.09 3.21 9.90
CA HIS A 96 -18.88 2.96 9.12
C HIS A 96 -18.62 4.09 8.09
N CYS A 97 -19.68 4.62 7.48
CA CYS A 97 -19.56 5.78 6.57
C CYS A 97 -19.07 7.03 7.31
N ALA A 98 -19.54 7.26 8.55
CA ALA A 98 -19.07 8.37 9.37
C ALA A 98 -17.57 8.23 9.70
N GLU A 99 -17.09 7.03 10.01
CA GLU A 99 -15.66 6.78 10.25
C GLU A 99 -14.81 6.99 8.98
N VAL A 100 -15.30 6.58 7.82
CA VAL A 100 -14.65 6.89 6.53
C VAL A 100 -14.55 8.41 6.32
N GLY A 101 -15.61 9.15 6.62
CA GLY A 101 -15.60 10.62 6.53
C GLY A 101 -14.56 11.27 7.44
N LYS A 102 -14.45 10.82 8.69
CA LYS A 102 -13.41 11.28 9.63
C LYS A 102 -12.00 10.96 9.12
N ALA A 103 -11.78 9.73 8.67
CA ALA A 103 -10.49 9.31 8.14
C ALA A 103 -10.08 10.11 6.89
N LEU A 104 -11.02 10.38 5.99
CA LEU A 104 -10.77 11.17 4.78
C LEU A 104 -10.44 12.64 5.11
N ALA A 105 -11.15 13.23 6.07
CA ALA A 105 -10.82 14.58 6.55
C ALA A 105 -9.42 14.64 7.17
N ALA A 106 -9.06 13.65 8.01
CA ALA A 106 -7.72 13.55 8.58
C ALA A 106 -6.64 13.40 7.49
N LEU A 107 -6.89 12.59 6.46
CA LEU A 107 -5.99 12.44 5.31
C LEU A 107 -5.77 13.78 4.59
N HIS A 108 -6.84 14.51 4.28
CA HIS A 108 -6.73 15.80 3.59
C HIS A 108 -5.99 16.84 4.44
N LEU A 109 -6.28 16.94 5.74
CA LEU A 109 -5.59 17.86 6.64
C LEU A 109 -4.11 17.50 6.81
N ALA A 110 -3.79 16.21 6.85
CA ALA A 110 -2.41 15.76 6.94
C ALA A 110 -1.61 16.12 5.66
N GLY A 111 -2.21 16.05 4.47
CA GLY A 111 -1.53 16.36 3.21
C GLY A 111 -1.65 17.80 2.70
N ALA A 112 -1.98 18.76 3.57
CA ALA A 112 -2.31 20.15 3.16
C ALA A 112 -1.12 21.13 3.13
N ASP A 113 0.11 20.68 3.36
CA ASP A 113 1.33 21.52 3.40
C ASP A 113 2.20 21.47 2.14
#